data_AF-A0A7S1U5K4-F1
#
_entry.id   AF-A0A7S1U5K4-F1
#
_cell.length_a   1.000
_cell.length_b   1.000
_cell.length_c   1.000
_cell.angle_alpha   90.00
_cell.angle_beta   90.00
_cell.angle_gamma   90.00
#
_symmetry.space_group_name_H-M   'P 1'
#
loop_
_entity.id
_entity.type
_entity.pdbx_description
1 polymer ?
#
loop_
_entity_poly.entity_id
_entity_poly.type
_entity_poly.pdbx_seq_one_letter_code
_entity_poly.pdbx_strand_id
1 'polypeptide(L)'
;DLLGAVIVGTITAVGGGTIRDAVLLGQGPAFWLRQPAYFYVCVVSAAAAFLGFRGSGPAQLDVVVEATDALGLGAFCVIGAQKGESMGLAAPLCVLTGLCTACFGGVTRDVLLRRPARILHS
;
A
#
# COMPACT_ATOMS: atom_id res chain seq x y z
N ASP A 1 14.88 10.97 -5.98
CA ASP A 1 14.76 11.33 -7.42
C ASP A 1 13.49 10.69 -7.98
N LEU A 2 13.16 10.91 -9.26
CA LEU A 2 11.90 10.41 -9.85
C LEU A 2 11.85 8.88 -9.83
N LEU A 3 12.93 8.21 -10.24
CA LEU A 3 12.97 6.75 -10.30
C LEU A 3 12.79 6.13 -8.92
N GLY A 4 13.49 6.64 -7.90
CA GLY A 4 13.33 6.17 -6.52
C GLY A 4 11.91 6.38 -6.00
N ALA A 5 11.28 7.53 -6.29
CA ALA A 5 9.91 7.79 -5.89
C ALA A 5 8.91 6.84 -6.56
N VAL A 6 9.07 6.56 -7.86
CA VAL A 6 8.24 5.61 -8.60
C VAL A 6 8.40 4.19 -8.06
N ILE A 7 9.63 3.74 -7.80
CA ILE A 7 9.90 2.41 -7.26
C ILE A 7 9.28 2.26 -5.87
N VAL A 8 9.56 3.19 -4.95
CA VAL A 8 9.03 3.15 -3.58
C VAL A 8 7.51 3.21 -3.62
N GLY A 9 6.93 4.18 -4.33
CA GLY A 9 5.48 4.32 -4.43
C GLY A 9 4.79 3.09 -5.02
N THR A 10 5.39 2.46 -6.04
CA THR A 10 4.85 1.23 -6.63
C THR A 10 4.90 0.07 -5.64
N ILE A 11 6.03 -0.13 -4.96
CA ILE A 11 6.18 -1.20 -3.96
C ILE A 11 5.20 -0.98 -2.78
N THR A 12 5.05 0.26 -2.31
CA THR A 12 4.09 0.61 -1.26
C THR A 12 2.65 0.29 -1.68
N ALA A 13 2.26 0.64 -2.90
CA ALA A 13 0.91 0.46 -3.40
C ALA A 13 0.54 -1.02 -3.59
N VAL A 14 1.45 -1.85 -4.12
CA VAL A 14 1.16 -3.28 -4.36
C VAL A 14 1.59 -4.21 -3.22
N GLY A 15 2.47 -3.74 -2.31
CA GLY A 15 3.15 -4.57 -1.31
C GLY A 15 2.19 -5.23 -0.34
N GLY A 16 1.27 -4.45 0.25
CA GLY A 16 0.29 -4.97 1.21
C GLY A 16 -0.61 -6.07 0.62
N GLY A 17 -1.18 -5.82 -0.57
CA GLY A 17 -2.00 -6.81 -1.27
C GLY A 17 -1.20 -8.03 -1.73
N THR A 18 0.07 -7.85 -2.12
CA THR A 18 0.96 -8.95 -2.50
C THR A 18 1.28 -9.83 -1.29
N ILE A 19 1.58 -9.24 -0.13
CA ILE A 19 1.83 -9.98 1.12
C ILE A 19 0.57 -10.71 1.57
N ARG A 20 -0.61 -10.06 1.53
CA ARG A 20 -1.90 -10.72 1.79
C ARG A 20 -2.07 -11.95 0.90
N ASP A 21 -1.95 -11.77 -0.41
CA ASP A 21 -2.23 -12.84 -1.38
C ASP A 21 -1.20 -13.97 -1.24
N ALA A 22 0.10 -13.66 -1.27
CA ALA A 22 1.15 -14.68 -1.32
C ALA A 22 1.39 -15.36 0.04
N VAL A 23 1.43 -14.59 1.14
CA VAL A 23 1.85 -15.09 2.45
C VAL A 23 0.67 -15.59 3.28
N LEU A 24 -0.42 -14.83 3.36
CA LEU A 24 -1.58 -15.24 4.19
C LEU A 24 -2.53 -16.17 3.45
N LEU A 25 -2.82 -15.89 2.19
CA LEU A 25 -3.85 -16.61 1.42
C LEU A 25 -3.28 -17.70 0.52
N GLY A 26 -1.95 -17.79 0.39
CA GLY A 26 -1.29 -18.77 -0.48
C GLY A 26 -1.65 -18.63 -1.97
N GLN A 27 -2.05 -17.43 -2.41
CA GLN A 27 -2.43 -17.14 -3.79
C GLN A 27 -1.25 -16.54 -4.58
N GLY A 28 -0.98 -17.12 -5.74
CA GLY A 28 -0.03 -16.58 -6.72
C GLY A 28 -0.50 -16.85 -8.16
N PRO A 29 -0.02 -16.10 -9.16
CA PRO A 29 0.86 -14.94 -9.08
C PRO A 29 0.14 -13.68 -8.54
N ALA A 30 0.90 -12.66 -8.15
CA ALA A 30 0.37 -11.41 -7.58
C ALA A 30 -0.68 -10.73 -8.47
N PHE A 31 -1.67 -10.07 -7.86
CA PHE A 31 -2.82 -9.50 -8.58
C PHE A 31 -2.44 -8.54 -9.71
N TRP A 32 -1.41 -7.73 -9.52
CA TRP A 32 -0.93 -6.75 -10.50
C TRP A 32 -0.18 -7.38 -11.68
N LEU A 33 0.28 -8.62 -11.56
CA LEU A 33 0.80 -9.40 -12.68
C LEU A 33 -0.32 -10.01 -13.53
N ARG A 34 -1.46 -10.34 -12.90
CA ARG A 34 -2.65 -10.83 -13.60
C ARG A 34 -3.41 -9.71 -14.31
N GLN A 35 -3.42 -8.52 -13.71
CA GLN A 35 -4.07 -7.34 -14.23
C GLN A 35 -3.08 -6.16 -14.27
N PRO A 36 -2.35 -6.00 -15.40
CA PRO A 36 -1.30 -4.99 -15.55
C PRO A 36 -1.78 -3.54 -15.33
N ALA A 37 -3.08 -3.29 -15.45
CA ALA A 37 -3.68 -1.99 -15.14
C ALA A 37 -3.28 -1.49 -13.73
N TYR A 38 -3.25 -2.36 -12.72
CA TYR A 38 -2.82 -1.97 -11.37
C TYR A 38 -1.37 -1.49 -11.35
N PHE A 39 -0.49 -2.16 -12.08
CA PHE A 39 0.91 -1.74 -12.18
C PHE A 39 1.04 -0.34 -12.80
N TYR A 40 0.34 -0.09 -13.92
CA TYR A 40 0.36 1.22 -14.56
C TYR A 40 -0.21 2.32 -13.66
N VAL A 41 -1.31 2.05 -12.94
CA VAL A 41 -1.88 3.01 -11.97
C VAL A 41 -0.87 3.35 -10.87
N CYS A 42 -0.12 2.38 -10.37
CA CYS A 42 0.92 2.62 -9.35
C CYS A 42 2.06 3.50 -9.89
N VAL A 43 2.57 3.17 -11.08
CA VAL A 43 3.67 3.93 -11.71
C VAL A 43 3.25 5.36 -12.02
N VAL A 44 2.07 5.53 -12.63
CA VAL A 44 1.55 6.85 -13.02
C VAL A 44 1.24 7.69 -11.78
N SER A 45 0.60 7.12 -10.75
CA SER A 45 0.28 7.86 -9.53
C SER A 45 1.53 8.26 -8.75
N ALA A 46 2.55 7.40 -8.66
CA ALA A 46 3.81 7.72 -8.00
C ALA A 46 4.61 8.79 -8.78
N ALA A 47 4.64 8.72 -10.11
CA ALA A 47 5.26 9.74 -10.94
C ALA A 47 4.53 11.10 -10.82
N ALA A 48 3.20 11.09 -10.86
CA ALA A 48 2.38 12.28 -10.69
C ALA A 48 2.58 12.92 -9.31
N ALA A 49 2.63 12.11 -8.25
CA ALA A 49 2.92 12.59 -6.90
C ALA A 49 4.31 13.23 -6.81
N PHE A 50 5.35 12.58 -7.36
CA PHE A 50 6.69 13.14 -7.38
C PHE A 50 6.75 14.48 -8.12
N LEU A 51 6.15 14.58 -9.31
CA LEU A 51 6.16 15.79 -10.12
C LEU A 51 5.33 16.92 -9.49
N GLY A 52 4.17 16.58 -8.91
CA GLY A 52 3.27 17.55 -8.29
C GLY A 52 3.83 18.17 -7.00
N PHE A 53 4.66 17.43 -6.25
CA PHE A 53 5.20 17.88 -4.96
C PHE A 53 6.72 18.12 -4.96
N ARG A 54 7.38 18.13 -6.13
CA ARG A 54 8.85 18.27 -6.26
C ARG A 54 9.41 19.56 -5.62
N GLY A 55 8.60 20.61 -5.53
CA GLY A 55 8.98 21.91 -4.93
C GLY A 55 8.38 22.17 -3.53
N SER A 56 7.66 21.20 -2.96
CA SER A 56 7.00 21.38 -1.67
C SER A 56 7.96 21.27 -0.49
N GLY A 57 7.69 22.05 0.56
CA GLY A 57 8.45 21.98 1.81
C GLY A 57 8.15 20.71 2.62
N PRO A 58 9.03 20.34 3.58
CA PRO A 58 8.88 19.11 4.38
C PRO A 58 7.52 19.00 5.10
N ALA A 59 7.06 20.09 5.72
CA ALA A 59 5.80 20.11 6.46
C ALA A 59 4.58 19.82 5.57
N GLN A 60 4.57 20.34 4.34
CA GLN A 60 3.49 20.09 3.39
C GLN A 60 3.50 18.62 2.93
N LEU A 61 4.68 18.05 2.70
CA LEU A 61 4.83 16.64 2.34
C LEU A 61 4.34 15.73 3.46
N ASP A 62 4.66 16.02 4.72
CA ASP A 62 4.24 15.20 5.85
C ASP A 62 2.71 15.14 5.97
N VAL A 63 2.02 16.30 5.84
CA VAL A 63 0.55 16.36 5.83
C VAL A 63 -0.05 15.55 4.68
N VAL A 64 0.51 15.66 3.48
CA VAL A 64 0.01 14.90 2.31
C VAL A 64 0.23 13.41 2.49
N VAL A 65 1.39 12.99 2.98
CA VAL A 65 1.68 11.57 3.22
C VAL A 65 0.76 11.04 4.32
N GLU A 66 0.53 11.78 5.40
CA GLU A 66 -0.38 11.37 6.47
C GLU A 66 -1.83 11.24 5.99
N ALA A 67 -2.34 12.22 5.27
CA ALA A 67 -3.70 12.17 4.72
C ALA A 67 -3.88 11.01 3.74
N THR A 68 -2.91 10.80 2.83
CA THR A 68 -2.98 9.70 1.86
C THR A 68 -2.79 8.32 2.52
N ASP A 69 -1.98 8.22 3.59
CA ASP A 69 -1.82 7.01 4.38
C ASP A 69 -3.12 6.63 5.09
N ALA A 70 -3.80 7.58 5.74
CA ALA A 70 -5.08 7.35 6.39
C ALA A 70 -6.17 6.92 5.39
N LEU A 71 -6.25 7.58 4.23
CA LEU A 71 -7.17 7.19 3.16
C LEU A 71 -6.87 5.79 2.62
N GLY A 72 -5.59 5.50 2.37
CA GLY A 72 -5.13 4.18 1.92
C GLY A 72 -5.43 3.09 2.94
N LEU A 73 -5.21 3.36 4.22
CA LEU A 73 -5.45 2.41 5.32
C LEU A 73 -6.92 2.00 5.36
N GLY A 74 -7.85 2.96 5.30
CA GLY A 74 -9.29 2.68 5.27
C GLY A 74 -9.71 1.87 4.04
N ALA A 75 -9.32 2.33 2.85
CA ALA A 75 -9.68 1.67 1.60
C ALA A 75 -9.12 0.23 1.51
N PHE A 76 -7.84 0.05 1.84
CA PHE A 76 -7.19 -1.26 1.78
C PHE A 76 -7.66 -2.22 2.87
N CYS A 77 -8.10 -1.71 4.03
CA CYS A 77 -8.69 -2.55 5.06
C CYS A 77 -10.00 -3.18 4.57
N VAL A 78 -10.88 -2.38 3.96
CA VAL A 78 -12.15 -2.87 3.38
C VAL A 78 -11.88 -3.82 2.22
N ILE A 79 -11.02 -3.45 1.26
CA ILE A 79 -10.69 -4.30 0.11
C ILE A 79 -10.08 -5.64 0.55
N GLY A 80 -9.19 -5.62 1.55
CA GLY A 80 -8.58 -6.84 2.09
C GLY A 80 -9.60 -7.72 2.80
N ALA A 81 -10.49 -7.13 3.60
CA ALA A 81 -11.54 -7.88 4.29
C ALA A 81 -12.55 -8.51 3.31
N GLN A 82 -12.97 -7.77 2.28
CA GLN A 82 -13.82 -8.28 1.20
C GLN A 82 -13.16 -9.44 0.45
N LYS A 83 -11.84 -9.38 0.25
CA LYS A 83 -11.11 -10.49 -0.36
C LYS A 83 -11.17 -11.74 0.53
N GLY A 84 -10.96 -11.60 1.84
CA GLY A 84 -11.10 -12.70 2.79
C GLY A 84 -12.52 -13.29 2.81
N GLU A 85 -13.54 -12.43 2.80
CA GLU A 85 -14.94 -12.84 2.75
C GLU A 85 -15.27 -13.61 1.47
N SER A 86 -14.78 -13.15 0.31
CA SER A 86 -14.98 -13.82 -0.99
C SER A 86 -14.36 -15.22 -1.05
N MET A 87 -13.44 -15.53 -0.13
CA MET A 87 -12.83 -16.85 0.02
C MET A 87 -13.52 -17.72 1.07
N GLY A 88 -14.62 -17.26 1.68
CA GLY A 88 -15.36 -17.99 2.70
C GLY A 88 -14.64 -18.07 4.04
N LEU A 89 -13.72 -17.14 4.33
CA LEU A 89 -13.03 -17.10 5.61
C LEU A 89 -13.97 -16.66 6.73
N ALA A 90 -13.69 -17.12 7.96
CA ALA A 90 -14.40 -16.66 9.14
C ALA A 90 -14.15 -15.15 9.39
N ALA A 91 -15.11 -14.45 9.99
CA ALA A 91 -15.04 -13.00 10.22
C ALA A 91 -13.71 -12.50 10.83
N PRO A 92 -13.12 -13.17 11.84
CA PRO A 92 -11.82 -12.74 12.39
C PRO A 92 -10.68 -12.78 11.35
N LEU A 93 -10.69 -13.76 10.46
CA LEU A 93 -9.70 -13.88 9.40
C LEU A 93 -9.91 -12.82 8.32
N CYS A 94 -11.15 -12.45 8.00
CA CYS A 94 -11.44 -11.33 7.11
C CYS A 94 -10.84 -10.02 7.67
N VAL A 95 -11.04 -9.75 8.96
CA VAL A 95 -10.44 -8.59 9.63
C VAL A 95 -8.90 -8.64 9.53
N LEU A 96 -8.28 -9.80 9.78
CA LEU A 96 -6.83 -9.96 9.66
C LEU A 96 -6.32 -9.72 8.23
N THR A 97 -7.04 -10.18 7.20
CA THR A 97 -6.68 -9.93 5.80
C THR A 97 -6.79 -8.46 5.41
N GLY A 98 -7.80 -7.75 5.95
CA GLY A 98 -7.95 -6.31 5.84
C GLY A 98 -6.78 -5.56 6.46
N LEU A 99 -6.52 -5.82 7.74
CA LEU A 99 -5.41 -5.22 8.48
C LEU A 99 -4.06 -5.47 7.81
N CYS A 100 -3.81 -6.69 7.34
CA CYS A 100 -2.57 -7.00 6.64
C CYS A 100 -2.43 -6.17 5.35
N THR A 101 -3.48 -6.09 4.53
CA THR A 101 -3.44 -5.33 3.28
C THR A 101 -3.15 -3.84 3.54
N ALA A 102 -3.80 -3.28 4.56
CA ALA A 102 -3.68 -1.87 4.92
C ALA A 102 -2.31 -1.52 5.53
N CYS A 103 -1.86 -2.28 6.52
CA CYS A 103 -0.67 -1.93 7.30
C CYS A 103 0.63 -2.24 6.55
N PHE A 104 0.71 -3.37 5.84
CA PHE A 104 1.97 -3.77 5.22
C PHE A 104 2.38 -2.88 4.03
N GLY A 105 1.44 -2.19 3.38
CA GLY A 105 1.77 -1.14 2.42
C GLY A 105 2.63 -0.03 3.06
N GLY A 106 2.13 0.60 4.12
CA GLY A 106 2.87 1.62 4.87
C GLY A 106 4.17 1.09 5.49
N VAL A 107 4.16 -0.12 6.04
CA VAL A 107 5.39 -0.73 6.62
C VAL A 107 6.46 -0.93 5.55
N THR A 108 6.12 -1.42 4.35
CA THR A 108 7.12 -1.59 3.28
C THR A 108 7.71 -0.26 2.84
N ARG A 109 6.89 0.81 2.75
CA ARG A 109 7.37 2.18 2.52
C ARG A 109 8.40 2.59 3.57
N ASP A 110 8.04 2.46 4.84
CA ASP A 110 8.83 2.98 5.95
C ASP A 110 10.16 2.25 6.08
N VAL A 111 10.16 0.91 5.89
CA VAL A 111 11.38 0.09 5.85
C VAL A 111 12.31 0.50 4.69
N LEU A 112 11.78 0.68 3.48
CA LEU A 112 12.58 1.10 2.33
C LEU A 112 13.20 2.49 2.52
N LEU A 113 12.47 3.39 3.17
CA LEU A 113 12.93 4.75 3.48
C LEU A 113 13.77 4.84 4.77
N ARG A 114 14.01 3.70 5.46
CA ARG A 114 14.70 3.63 6.75
C ARG A 114 14.10 4.57 7.79
N ARG A 115 12.77 4.69 7.79
CA ARG A 115 12.01 5.44 8.78
C ARG A 115 11.37 4.49 9.78
N PRO A 116 11.14 4.92 11.03
CA PRO A 116 10.35 4.12 11.97
C PRO A 116 8.96 3.89 11.38
N ALA A 117 8.45 2.66 11.50
CA ALA A 117 7.15 2.30 10.97
C ALA A 117 6.08 3.13 11.68
N ARG A 118 5.31 3.91 10.91
CA ARG A 118 4.33 4.86 11.48
C ARG A 118 3.30 4.20 12.38
N ILE A 119 2.91 2.96 12.06
CA ILE A 119 1.97 2.17 12.86
C ILE A 119 2.42 1.95 14.32
N LEU A 120 3.72 2.01 14.61
CA LEU A 120 4.26 1.81 15.96
C LEU A 120 4.36 3.10 16.77
N HIS A 121 4.13 4.25 16.13
CA HIS A 121 4.33 5.57 16.72
C HIS A 121 3.16 6.52 16.44
N SER A 122 1.99 5.97 16.11
CA SER A 122 0.75 6.71 15.91
C SER A 122 0.13 7.16 17.23
#